data_AF-A0A1I7U396-F1
#
_entry.id   AF-A0A1I7U396-F1
#
_cell.length_a   1.000
_cell.length_b   1.000
_cell.length_c   1.000
_cell.angle_alpha   90.00
_cell.angle_beta   90.00
_cell.angle_gamma   90.00
#
_symmetry.space_group_name_H-M   'P 1'
#
loop_
_entity.id
_entity.type
_entity.pdbx_description
1 polymer ?
#
loop_
_entity_poly.entity_id
_entity_poly.type
_entity_poly.pdbx_seq_one_letter_code
_entity_poly.pdbx_strand_id
1 'polypeptide(L)'
;MDTIDVSNLNRQFLFRESDVGKSKAEVAAAFVQKRVSGCHVTPHNCRIEDKGPDFYRKFSMIICGLDSIPARRWINGMLCDLVMENVDGTPDLSTIIPMIDGGTEGFKGNARVIYPKMSACIDCTIDLYPPQVNFPLCTIAHTPRLPEHCIEYIKVVVWPEEKPFDGASLDADNPEHVEWVLERALLRAEKYNIRGVDRRLTSGVLKRIIPAVASTNAVIAASCALEALKLATNIAKPIDNYLNFTQIHGAYTSVVSMSKDENCHACNGGRLPIEVTATYTLEKLINHLTDKYHLKNPTLETASRKLYCISMLFPQLEEESNTNLQLFLKDIVTDGDEILVSDEVLARAITLRVQFI
;
A
#
# COMPACT_ATOMS: atom_id res chain seq x y z
N MET A 1 1.41 9.97 -14.00
CA MET A 1 1.61 9.98 -12.54
C MET A 1 3.04 10.40 -12.24
N ASP A 2 4.04 9.57 -12.53
CA ASP A 2 5.44 9.89 -12.26
C ASP A 2 6.18 10.56 -13.43
N THR A 3 6.98 11.58 -13.10
CA THR A 3 8.00 12.16 -13.97
C THR A 3 9.38 11.65 -13.61
N ILE A 4 10.32 11.71 -14.56
CA ILE A 4 11.70 11.26 -14.37
C ILE A 4 12.44 12.27 -13.49
N ASP A 5 13.04 11.78 -12.41
CA ASP A 5 13.89 12.56 -11.51
C ASP A 5 15.37 12.14 -11.62
N VAL A 6 16.30 13.03 -11.29
CA VAL A 6 17.75 12.75 -11.32
C VAL A 6 18.11 11.55 -10.43
N SER A 7 17.46 11.40 -9.28
CA SER A 7 17.64 10.27 -8.35
C SER A 7 17.25 8.91 -8.95
N ASN A 8 16.55 8.89 -10.08
CA ASN A 8 16.13 7.66 -10.75
C ASN A 8 17.24 7.05 -11.61
N LEU A 9 18.15 7.88 -12.12
CA LEU A 9 19.13 7.50 -13.14
C LEU A 9 20.16 6.48 -12.66
N ASN A 10 20.35 6.34 -11.34
CA ASN A 10 21.26 5.34 -10.75
C ASN A 10 20.81 3.88 -10.94
N ARG A 11 19.53 3.64 -11.24
CA ARG A 11 18.95 2.29 -11.34
C ARG A 11 17.95 2.10 -12.48
N GLN A 12 17.31 3.18 -12.94
CA GLN A 12 16.31 3.13 -14.01
C GLN A 12 16.97 3.40 -15.37
N PHE A 13 17.67 2.38 -15.88
CA PHE A 13 18.55 2.47 -17.06
C PHE A 13 17.86 2.83 -18.39
N LEU A 14 16.53 2.90 -18.43
CA LEU A 14 15.77 3.36 -19.60
C LEU A 14 15.83 4.88 -19.77
N PHE A 15 16.17 5.62 -18.71
CA PHE A 15 16.14 7.08 -18.69
C PHE A 15 17.53 7.69 -18.82
N ARG A 16 17.61 8.91 -19.34
CA ARG A 16 18.84 9.72 -19.45
C ARG A 16 18.64 11.07 -18.76
N GLU A 17 19.73 11.79 -18.53
CA GLU A 17 19.68 13.15 -17.99
C GLU A 17 18.80 14.08 -18.84
N SER A 18 18.81 13.90 -20.17
CA SER A 18 17.96 14.64 -21.11
C SER A 18 16.45 14.35 -20.98
N ASP A 19 16.07 13.35 -20.18
CA ASP A 19 14.68 12.94 -19.99
C ASP A 19 14.09 13.40 -18.65
N VAL A 20 14.89 14.03 -17.79
CA VAL A 20 14.42 14.57 -16.51
C VAL A 20 13.25 15.52 -16.74
N GLY A 21 12.19 15.35 -15.95
CA GLY A 21 10.92 16.07 -16.06
C GLY A 21 9.89 15.45 -17.03
N LYS A 22 10.27 14.52 -17.91
CA LYS A 22 9.34 13.85 -18.83
C LYS A 22 8.59 12.70 -18.13
N SER A 23 7.50 12.24 -18.74
CA SER A 23 6.75 11.07 -18.26
C SER A 23 7.61 9.79 -18.32
N LYS A 24 7.69 9.06 -17.19
CA LYS A 24 8.39 7.76 -17.15
C LYS A 24 7.81 6.76 -18.15
N ALA A 25 6.49 6.68 -18.25
CA ALA A 25 5.80 5.70 -19.09
C ALA A 25 6.10 5.90 -20.57
N GLU A 26 6.02 7.15 -21.05
CA GLU A 26 6.25 7.50 -22.45
C GLU A 26 7.71 7.27 -22.87
N VAL A 27 8.66 7.73 -22.04
CA VAL A 27 10.10 7.54 -22.32
C VAL A 27 10.47 6.06 -22.26
N ALA A 28 9.95 5.29 -21.31
CA ALA A 28 10.20 3.85 -21.21
C ALA A 28 9.69 3.12 -22.47
N ALA A 29 8.46 3.39 -22.90
CA ALA A 29 7.88 2.78 -24.10
C ALA A 29 8.68 3.15 -25.37
N ALA A 30 9.08 4.42 -25.52
CA ALA A 30 9.88 4.86 -26.64
C ALA A 30 11.26 4.20 -26.66
N PHE A 31 11.93 4.09 -25.50
CA PHE A 31 13.24 3.44 -25.40
C PHE A 31 13.17 1.96 -25.77
N VAL A 32 12.21 1.22 -25.22
CA VAL A 32 12.07 -0.23 -25.46
C VAL A 32 11.77 -0.51 -26.93
N GLN A 33 10.82 0.20 -27.54
CA GLN A 33 10.47 0.00 -28.95
C GLN A 33 11.62 0.37 -29.89
N LYS A 34 12.43 1.38 -29.54
CA LYS A 34 13.64 1.71 -30.29
C LYS A 34 14.71 0.63 -30.17
N ARG A 35 14.83 0.00 -29.00
CA ARG A 35 15.89 -0.99 -28.69
C ARG A 35 15.56 -2.39 -29.18
N VAL A 36 14.29 -2.81 -29.11
CA VAL A 36 13.84 -4.18 -29.37
C VAL A 36 12.91 -4.19 -30.58
N SER A 37 13.42 -4.66 -31.72
CA SER A 37 12.65 -4.76 -32.96
C SER A 37 11.44 -5.68 -32.80
N GLY A 38 10.27 -5.23 -33.25
CA GLY A 38 9.02 -6.01 -33.18
C GLY A 38 8.31 -5.94 -31.83
N CYS A 39 8.87 -5.26 -30.83
CA CYS A 39 8.17 -4.99 -29.57
C CYS A 39 7.22 -3.81 -29.75
N HIS A 40 5.98 -3.94 -29.27
CA HIS A 40 5.02 -2.84 -29.21
C HIS A 40 4.67 -2.57 -27.74
N VAL A 41 4.82 -1.31 -27.32
CA VAL A 41 4.55 -0.88 -25.95
C VAL A 41 3.61 0.32 -26.00
N THR A 42 2.43 0.19 -25.42
CA THR A 42 1.46 1.29 -25.28
C THR A 42 1.64 1.96 -23.91
N PRO A 43 2.18 3.19 -23.83
CA PRO A 43 2.37 3.86 -22.55
C PRO A 43 1.04 4.41 -22.01
N HIS A 44 0.89 4.38 -20.69
CA HIS A 44 -0.22 5.04 -19.99
C HIS A 44 0.33 5.95 -18.90
N ASN A 45 0.26 7.27 -19.12
CA ASN A 45 0.67 8.28 -18.13
C ASN A 45 -0.50 8.64 -17.20
N CYS A 46 -0.98 7.67 -16.43
CA CYS A 46 -2.08 7.86 -15.47
C CYS A 46 -1.78 7.06 -14.19
N ARG A 47 -2.62 7.25 -13.18
CA ARG A 47 -2.64 6.35 -12.03
C ARG A 47 -3.34 5.05 -12.40
N ILE A 48 -3.12 3.99 -11.63
CA ILE A 48 -3.84 2.72 -11.84
C ILE A 48 -5.32 2.89 -11.50
N GLU A 49 -5.61 3.72 -10.51
CA GLU A 49 -6.95 4.04 -10.01
C GLU A 49 -7.81 4.80 -11.04
N ASP A 50 -7.17 5.44 -12.03
CA ASP A 50 -7.87 6.15 -13.11
C ASP A 50 -8.47 5.20 -14.16
N LYS A 51 -8.18 3.89 -14.07
CA LYS A 51 -8.65 2.87 -15.01
C LYS A 51 -9.74 2.01 -14.39
N GLY A 52 -10.85 1.89 -15.12
CA GLY A 52 -11.97 1.05 -14.71
C GLY A 52 -11.77 -0.45 -15.02
N PRO A 53 -12.70 -1.31 -14.56
CA PRO A 53 -12.66 -2.75 -14.78
C PRO A 53 -12.46 -3.18 -16.25
N ASP A 54 -13.14 -2.51 -17.18
CA ASP A 54 -13.09 -2.82 -18.62
C ASP A 54 -11.69 -2.64 -19.22
N PHE A 55 -10.86 -1.78 -18.64
CA PHE A 55 -9.47 -1.64 -19.07
C PHE A 55 -8.68 -2.89 -18.70
N TYR A 56 -8.81 -3.34 -17.45
CA TYR A 56 -8.06 -4.47 -16.91
C TYR A 56 -8.48 -5.80 -17.52
N ARG A 57 -9.77 -5.97 -17.88
CA ARG A 57 -10.27 -7.17 -18.58
C ARG A 57 -9.59 -7.47 -19.92
N LYS A 58 -8.88 -6.49 -20.51
CA LYS A 58 -8.20 -6.65 -21.80
C LYS A 58 -6.89 -7.44 -21.71
N PHE A 59 -6.34 -7.61 -20.50
CA PHE A 59 -5.03 -8.23 -20.31
C PHE A 59 -5.14 -9.70 -19.92
N SER A 60 -4.26 -10.54 -20.46
CA SER A 60 -4.17 -11.96 -20.10
C SER A 60 -3.40 -12.21 -18.80
N MET A 61 -2.56 -11.26 -18.37
CA MET A 61 -1.83 -11.27 -17.11
C MET A 61 -1.38 -9.85 -16.76
N ILE A 62 -1.08 -9.60 -15.49
CA ILE A 62 -0.56 -8.31 -15.01
C ILE A 62 0.73 -8.53 -14.21
N ILE A 63 1.74 -7.71 -14.48
CA ILE A 63 3.00 -7.70 -13.72
C ILE A 63 3.12 -6.35 -13.00
N CYS A 64 3.25 -6.40 -11.68
CA CYS A 64 3.32 -5.25 -10.79
C CYS A 64 4.77 -5.01 -10.33
N GLY A 65 5.25 -3.79 -10.55
CA GLY A 65 6.49 -3.25 -9.98
C GLY A 65 6.20 -1.99 -9.19
N LEU A 66 5.16 -2.03 -8.34
CA LEU A 66 4.65 -0.89 -7.58
C LEU A 66 5.56 -0.58 -6.39
N ASP A 67 5.50 0.64 -5.88
CA ASP A 67 6.33 1.12 -4.78
C ASP A 67 5.57 1.31 -3.46
N SER A 68 4.24 1.21 -3.49
CA SER A 68 3.40 1.42 -2.30
C SER A 68 2.48 0.22 -2.02
N ILE A 69 2.22 -0.02 -0.72
CA ILE A 69 1.27 -1.04 -0.27
C ILE A 69 -0.16 -0.70 -0.73
N PRO A 70 -0.66 0.56 -0.61
CA PRO A 70 -2.00 0.90 -1.08
C PRO A 70 -2.23 0.59 -2.57
N ALA A 71 -1.27 0.92 -3.44
CA ALA A 71 -1.40 0.61 -4.87
C ALA A 71 -1.47 -0.90 -5.13
N ARG A 72 -0.67 -1.71 -4.41
CA ARG A 72 -0.73 -3.17 -4.48
C ARG A 72 -2.06 -3.73 -4.00
N ARG A 73 -2.59 -3.24 -2.88
CA ARG A 73 -3.92 -3.63 -2.36
C ARG A 73 -5.03 -3.26 -3.35
N TRP A 74 -4.94 -2.08 -3.96
CA TRP A 74 -5.91 -1.61 -4.94
C TRP A 74 -5.99 -2.52 -6.17
N ILE A 75 -4.85 -2.80 -6.82
CA ILE A 75 -4.85 -3.69 -8.00
C ILE A 75 -5.24 -5.12 -7.64
N ASN A 76 -4.88 -5.58 -6.43
CA ASN A 76 -5.29 -6.88 -5.90
C ASN A 76 -6.83 -6.98 -5.79
N GLY A 77 -7.47 -5.96 -5.22
CA GLY A 77 -8.92 -5.86 -5.11
C GLY A 77 -9.58 -5.83 -6.49
N MET A 78 -9.11 -4.94 -7.38
CA MET A 78 -9.60 -4.84 -8.76
C MET A 78 -9.58 -6.21 -9.46
N LEU A 79 -8.46 -6.94 -9.39
CA LEU A 79 -8.35 -8.25 -10.03
C LEU A 79 -9.23 -9.33 -9.38
N CYS A 80 -9.41 -9.29 -8.06
CA CYS A 80 -10.37 -10.18 -7.39
C CYS A 80 -11.80 -9.89 -7.84
N ASP A 81 -12.17 -8.62 -8.05
CA ASP A 81 -13.51 -8.21 -8.47
C ASP A 81 -13.84 -8.58 -9.92
N LEU A 82 -12.83 -8.74 -10.77
CA LEU A 82 -13.02 -9.21 -12.14
C LEU A 82 -13.41 -10.70 -12.22
N VAL A 83 -13.10 -11.49 -11.18
CA VAL A 83 -13.35 -12.93 -11.14
C VAL A 83 -14.83 -13.21 -10.92
N MET A 84 -15.46 -13.76 -11.95
CA MET A 84 -16.84 -14.23 -11.87
C MET A 84 -16.91 -15.54 -11.09
N GLU A 85 -18.07 -15.82 -10.51
CA GLU A 85 -18.32 -17.06 -9.77
C GLU A 85 -19.29 -17.93 -10.56
N ASN A 86 -19.02 -19.24 -10.56
CA ASN A 86 -19.90 -20.26 -11.09
C ASN A 86 -21.10 -20.45 -10.16
N VAL A 87 -22.09 -21.22 -10.61
CA VAL A 87 -23.32 -21.52 -9.84
C VAL A 87 -23.03 -22.21 -8.50
N ASP A 88 -21.92 -22.93 -8.40
CA ASP A 88 -21.47 -23.62 -7.18
C ASP A 88 -20.63 -22.73 -6.24
N GLY A 89 -20.45 -21.45 -6.57
CA GLY A 89 -19.66 -20.49 -5.81
C GLY A 89 -18.14 -20.59 -6.05
N THR A 90 -17.69 -21.46 -6.96
CA THR A 90 -16.27 -21.54 -7.34
C THR A 90 -15.89 -20.43 -8.33
N PRO A 91 -14.65 -19.92 -8.32
CA PRO A 91 -14.23 -18.90 -9.28
C PRO A 91 -14.17 -19.47 -10.71
N ASP A 92 -14.74 -18.74 -11.67
CA ASP A 92 -14.62 -19.04 -13.10
C ASP A 92 -13.19 -18.79 -13.57
N LEU A 93 -12.47 -19.87 -13.82
CA LEU A 93 -11.06 -19.86 -14.23
C LEU A 93 -10.80 -19.04 -15.49
N SER A 94 -11.78 -18.91 -16.40
CA SER A 94 -11.64 -18.13 -17.64
C SER A 94 -11.57 -16.63 -17.41
N THR A 95 -12.00 -16.17 -16.24
CA THR A 95 -12.05 -14.75 -15.86
C THR A 95 -10.88 -14.33 -14.97
N ILE A 96 -10.07 -15.30 -14.54
CA ILE A 96 -8.91 -15.05 -13.71
C ILE A 96 -7.80 -14.45 -14.57
N ILE A 97 -7.36 -13.26 -14.18
CA ILE A 97 -6.17 -12.62 -14.72
C ILE A 97 -5.04 -12.81 -13.71
N PRO A 98 -4.04 -13.67 -13.98
CA PRO A 98 -2.93 -13.89 -13.08
C PRO A 98 -2.15 -12.59 -12.83
N MET A 99 -1.78 -12.37 -11.58
CA MET A 99 -0.97 -11.23 -11.15
C MET A 99 0.40 -11.71 -10.69
N ILE A 100 1.45 -11.07 -11.18
CA ILE A 100 2.82 -11.27 -10.71
C ILE A 100 3.26 -9.99 -10.02
N ASP A 101 3.60 -10.04 -8.74
CA ASP A 101 4.04 -8.85 -7.98
C ASP A 101 5.50 -8.98 -7.57
N GLY A 102 6.27 -7.91 -7.80
CA GLY A 102 7.64 -7.76 -7.35
C GLY A 102 7.78 -6.62 -6.33
N GLY A 103 8.59 -6.84 -5.30
CA GLY A 103 8.96 -5.84 -4.30
C GLY A 103 10.45 -5.84 -4.04
N THR A 104 11.02 -4.66 -3.76
CA THR A 104 12.47 -4.49 -3.54
C THR A 104 12.72 -3.43 -2.48
N GLU A 105 13.62 -3.71 -1.55
CA GLU A 105 14.10 -2.77 -0.54
C GLU A 105 15.57 -3.08 -0.22
N GLY A 106 16.45 -2.16 -0.59
CA GLY A 106 17.90 -2.32 -0.46
C GLY A 106 18.40 -3.61 -1.11
N PHE A 107 18.96 -4.50 -0.29
CA PHE A 107 19.47 -5.82 -0.71
C PHE A 107 18.48 -6.96 -0.49
N LYS A 108 17.21 -6.66 -0.22
CA LYS A 108 16.13 -7.63 -0.08
C LYS A 108 15.09 -7.41 -1.16
N GLY A 109 14.42 -8.48 -1.55
CA GLY A 109 13.28 -8.39 -2.46
C GLY A 109 12.43 -9.64 -2.41
N ASN A 110 11.28 -9.55 -3.05
CA ASN A 110 10.35 -10.65 -3.15
C ASN A 110 9.66 -10.64 -4.52
N ALA A 111 9.30 -11.82 -5.00
CA ALA A 111 8.48 -12.00 -6.19
C ALA A 111 7.36 -12.98 -5.85
N ARG A 112 6.15 -12.74 -6.35
CA ARG A 112 5.02 -13.64 -6.08
C ARG A 112 4.10 -13.79 -7.28
N VAL A 113 3.47 -14.95 -7.37
CA VAL A 113 2.45 -15.27 -8.37
C VAL A 113 1.12 -15.45 -7.64
N ILE A 114 0.12 -14.66 -8.05
CA ILE A 114 -1.20 -14.62 -7.46
C ILE A 114 -2.23 -14.99 -8.53
N TYR A 115 -3.09 -15.95 -8.19
CA TYR A 115 -4.31 -16.26 -8.91
C TYR A 115 -5.48 -15.74 -8.07
N PRO A 116 -6.07 -14.58 -8.45
CA PRO A 116 -7.16 -13.98 -7.70
C PRO A 116 -8.26 -14.99 -7.32
N LYS A 117 -8.75 -14.91 -6.07
CA LYS A 117 -9.70 -15.85 -5.42
C LYS A 117 -9.23 -17.31 -5.25
N MET A 118 -8.14 -17.76 -5.88
CA MET A 118 -7.63 -19.14 -5.78
C MET A 118 -6.42 -19.30 -4.87
N SER A 119 -5.40 -18.46 -5.02
CA SER A 119 -4.19 -18.50 -4.17
C SER A 119 -4.23 -17.41 -3.10
N ALA A 120 -3.27 -17.43 -2.18
CA ALA A 120 -3.05 -16.29 -1.28
C ALA A 120 -2.84 -15.01 -2.10
N CYS A 121 -3.63 -13.98 -1.79
CA CYS A 121 -3.58 -12.68 -2.44
C CYS A 121 -2.69 -11.70 -1.63
N ILE A 122 -2.60 -10.43 -2.07
CA ILE A 122 -1.82 -9.42 -1.33
C ILE A 122 -2.34 -9.26 0.11
N ASP A 123 -3.65 -9.14 0.28
CA ASP A 123 -4.27 -8.96 1.59
C ASP A 123 -4.19 -10.22 2.48
N CYS A 124 -4.02 -11.43 1.91
CA CYS A 124 -3.74 -12.64 2.71
C CYS A 124 -2.34 -12.61 3.36
N THR A 125 -1.43 -11.78 2.84
CA THR A 125 -0.02 -11.73 3.26
C THR A 125 0.38 -10.32 3.69
N ILE A 126 -0.59 -9.50 4.09
CA ILE A 126 -0.37 -8.09 4.47
C ILE A 126 0.57 -7.96 5.68
N ASP A 127 0.50 -8.92 6.61
CA ASP A 127 1.33 -8.95 7.81
C ASP A 127 2.82 -9.22 7.54
N LEU A 128 3.16 -9.64 6.31
CA LEU A 128 4.57 -9.80 5.90
C LEU A 128 5.24 -8.46 5.60
N TYR A 129 4.47 -7.39 5.36
CA TYR A 129 5.05 -6.06 5.22
C TYR A 129 5.55 -5.57 6.59
N PRO A 130 6.74 -4.97 6.66
CA PRO A 130 7.24 -4.43 7.92
C PRO A 130 6.30 -3.32 8.43
N PRO A 131 6.09 -3.21 9.75
CA PRO A 131 5.28 -2.14 10.30
C PRO A 131 5.90 -0.79 9.95
N GLN A 132 5.06 0.19 9.60
CA GLN A 132 5.55 1.54 9.35
C GLN A 132 6.14 2.12 10.64
N VAL A 133 7.37 2.63 10.54
CA VAL A 133 8.02 3.30 11.67
C VAL A 133 7.32 4.65 11.87
N ASN A 134 6.45 4.73 12.86
CA ASN A 134 5.86 5.97 13.35
C ASN A 134 6.45 6.30 14.71
N PHE A 135 7.04 7.49 14.84
CA PHE A 135 7.60 7.95 16.10
C PHE A 135 6.48 8.49 17.00
N PRO A 136 6.36 8.03 18.27
CA PRO A 136 5.35 8.54 19.18
C PRO A 136 5.51 10.04 19.44
N LEU A 137 4.39 10.78 19.48
CA LEU A 137 4.38 12.24 19.68
C LEU A 137 5.12 12.66 20.96
N CYS A 138 4.92 11.94 22.05
CA CYS A 138 5.60 12.20 23.33
C CYS A 138 7.13 12.08 23.23
N THR A 139 7.63 11.15 22.40
CA THR A 139 9.05 10.95 22.16
C THR A 139 9.61 12.10 21.31
N ILE A 140 8.97 12.44 20.19
CA ILE A 140 9.47 13.52 19.33
C ILE A 140 9.36 14.89 20.00
N ALA A 141 8.32 15.13 20.80
CA ALA A 141 8.08 16.43 21.44
C ALA A 141 8.92 16.68 22.69
N HIS A 142 9.03 15.68 23.59
CA HIS A 142 9.63 15.88 24.90
C HIS A 142 10.95 15.14 25.13
N THR A 143 11.11 13.94 24.55
CA THR A 143 12.24 13.05 24.85
C THR A 143 12.92 12.51 23.58
N PRO A 144 13.44 13.38 22.69
CA PRO A 144 14.15 12.92 21.50
C PRO A 144 15.44 12.20 21.90
N ARG A 145 15.82 11.18 21.12
CA ARG A 145 16.98 10.30 21.40
C ARG A 145 17.80 10.02 20.15
N LEU A 146 17.14 10.00 19.00
CA LEU A 146 17.75 9.76 17.70
C LEU A 146 17.69 11.05 16.86
N PRO A 147 18.63 11.27 15.93
CA PRO A 147 18.61 12.44 15.05
C PRO A 147 17.33 12.51 14.20
N GLU A 148 16.73 11.36 13.85
CA GLU A 148 15.44 11.26 13.18
C GLU A 148 14.31 11.88 13.99
N HIS A 149 14.33 11.79 15.32
CA HIS A 149 13.31 12.39 16.19
C HIS A 149 13.36 13.93 16.11
N CYS A 150 14.55 14.50 15.94
CA CYS A 150 14.71 15.94 15.77
C CYS A 150 14.09 16.40 14.46
N ILE A 151 14.36 15.70 13.36
CA ILE A 151 13.81 16.01 12.03
C ILE A 151 12.29 15.83 12.00
N GLU A 152 11.77 14.71 12.53
CA GLU A 152 10.33 14.45 12.53
C GLU A 152 9.57 15.46 13.38
N TYR A 153 10.15 15.93 14.49
CA TYR A 153 9.54 17.01 15.28
C TYR A 153 9.41 18.31 14.48
N ILE A 154 10.43 18.71 13.72
CA ILE A 154 10.35 19.92 12.88
C ILE A 154 9.24 19.77 11.84
N LYS A 155 9.16 18.59 11.19
CA LYS A 155 8.14 18.29 10.19
C LYS A 155 6.72 18.30 10.74
N VAL A 156 6.47 17.64 11.88
CA VAL A 156 5.13 17.38 12.40
C VAL A 156 4.62 18.49 13.31
N VAL A 157 5.51 19.16 14.04
CA VAL A 157 5.13 20.17 15.05
C VAL A 157 5.49 21.58 14.61
N VAL A 158 6.76 21.82 14.25
CA VAL A 158 7.25 23.19 14.01
C VAL A 158 6.77 23.75 12.67
N TRP A 159 6.77 22.94 11.60
CA TRP A 159 6.33 23.42 10.28
C TRP A 159 4.87 23.90 10.29
N PRO A 160 3.89 23.15 10.84
CA PRO A 160 2.51 23.64 10.96
C PRO A 160 2.35 24.86 11.89
N GLU A 161 3.21 24.98 12.92
CA GLU A 161 3.17 26.08 13.90
C GLU A 161 3.75 27.38 13.32
N GLU A 162 4.95 27.34 12.76
CA GLU A 162 5.65 28.51 12.23
C GLU A 162 5.17 28.92 10.83
N LYS A 163 4.52 28.01 10.09
CA LYS A 163 4.01 28.23 8.72
C LYS A 163 5.03 28.96 7.82
N PRO A 164 6.24 28.42 7.64
CA PRO A 164 7.25 29.04 6.80
C PRO A 164 6.79 29.12 5.33
N PHE A 165 7.46 29.94 4.53
CA PHE A 165 7.17 30.11 3.09
C PHE A 165 5.69 30.45 2.82
N ASP A 166 5.18 31.47 3.51
CA ASP A 166 3.79 31.94 3.40
C ASP A 166 2.72 30.87 3.68
N GLY A 167 3.05 29.90 4.53
CA GLY A 167 2.16 28.79 4.88
C GLY A 167 2.08 27.69 3.81
N ALA A 168 3.07 27.60 2.92
CA ALA A 168 3.18 26.50 1.98
C ALA A 168 3.28 25.14 2.72
N SER A 169 2.72 24.10 2.10
CA SER A 169 2.92 22.72 2.56
C SER A 169 4.38 22.30 2.39
N LEU A 170 4.88 21.48 3.33
CA LEU A 170 6.25 20.96 3.26
C LEU A 170 6.44 20.07 2.03
N ASP A 171 7.07 20.64 1.02
CA ASP A 171 7.63 19.92 -0.13
C ASP A 171 9.03 19.37 0.20
N ALA A 172 9.20 18.05 0.16
CA ALA A 172 10.48 17.40 0.41
C ALA A 172 11.42 17.42 -0.82
N ASP A 173 10.90 17.73 -2.00
CA ASP A 173 11.69 17.88 -3.24
C ASP A 173 12.23 19.32 -3.41
N ASN A 174 11.64 20.31 -2.72
CA ASN A 174 12.13 21.67 -2.70
C ASN A 174 13.41 21.79 -1.83
N PRO A 175 14.56 22.18 -2.42
CA PRO A 175 15.81 22.35 -1.67
C PRO A 175 15.73 23.35 -0.52
N GLU A 176 14.97 24.43 -0.67
CA GLU A 176 14.82 25.48 0.35
C GLU A 176 14.06 24.96 1.58
N HIS A 177 13.03 24.16 1.36
CA HIS A 177 12.28 23.52 2.42
C HIS A 177 13.14 22.52 3.20
N VAL A 178 13.91 21.69 2.49
CA VAL A 178 14.80 20.70 3.11
C VAL A 178 15.87 21.40 3.95
N GLU A 179 16.43 22.50 3.46
CA GLU A 179 17.44 23.28 4.20
C GLU A 179 16.83 23.93 5.45
N TRP A 180 15.64 24.52 5.33
CA TRP A 180 14.91 25.09 6.47
C TRP A 180 14.66 24.07 7.58
N VAL A 181 14.29 22.84 7.21
CA VAL A 181 14.10 21.74 8.16
C VAL A 181 15.44 21.33 8.78
N LEU A 182 16.51 21.24 7.99
CA LEU A 182 17.83 20.86 8.45
C LEU A 182 18.36 21.84 9.51
N GLU A 183 18.29 23.14 9.26
CA GLU A 183 18.76 24.18 10.19
C GLU A 183 18.08 24.06 11.56
N ARG A 184 16.75 23.92 11.58
CA ARG A 184 15.99 23.77 12.84
C ARG A 184 16.20 22.44 13.51
N ALA A 185 16.36 21.36 12.73
CA ALA A 185 16.66 20.04 13.27
C ALA A 185 18.03 20.03 13.95
N LEU A 186 19.02 20.75 13.39
CA LEU A 186 20.35 20.94 14.00
C LEU A 186 20.27 21.68 15.34
N LEU A 187 19.53 22.80 15.39
CA LEU A 187 19.32 23.56 16.64
C LEU A 187 18.65 22.71 17.72
N ARG A 188 17.65 21.90 17.34
CA ARG A 188 17.00 20.98 18.27
C ARG A 188 17.95 19.86 18.70
N ALA A 189 18.73 19.30 17.78
CA ALA A 189 19.69 18.26 18.11
C ALA A 189 20.75 18.76 19.09
N GLU A 190 21.25 19.99 18.92
CA GLU A 190 22.17 20.63 19.86
C GLU A 190 21.56 20.78 21.26
N LYS A 191 20.31 21.24 21.36
CA LYS A 191 19.59 21.39 22.64
C LYS A 191 19.51 20.07 23.44
N TYR A 192 19.38 18.94 22.75
CA TYR A 192 19.28 17.62 23.37
C TYR A 192 20.60 16.83 23.33
N ASN A 193 21.70 17.46 22.90
CA ASN A 193 23.02 16.83 22.73
C ASN A 193 22.98 15.56 21.85
N ILE A 194 22.16 15.59 20.79
CA ILE A 194 22.02 14.52 19.79
C ILE A 194 22.92 14.85 18.61
N ARG A 195 23.69 13.86 18.14
CA ARG A 195 24.58 13.99 16.97
C ARG A 195 24.01 13.22 15.78
N GLY A 196 24.47 13.54 14.58
CA GLY A 196 24.17 12.78 13.36
C GLY A 196 23.02 13.34 12.51
N VAL A 197 22.52 14.55 12.81
CA VAL A 197 21.66 15.28 11.87
C VAL A 197 22.53 15.81 10.72
N ASP A 198 22.21 15.39 9.51
CA ASP A 198 22.83 15.89 8.29
C ASP A 198 21.79 15.98 7.16
N ARG A 199 22.15 16.62 6.04
CA ARG A 199 21.24 16.83 4.91
C ARG A 199 20.73 15.53 4.29
N ARG A 200 21.54 14.47 4.30
CA ARG A 200 21.17 13.16 3.74
C ARG A 200 20.12 12.49 4.62
N LEU A 201 20.30 12.51 5.94
CA LEU A 201 19.35 12.00 6.90
C LEU A 201 18.05 12.81 6.87
N THR A 202 18.13 14.14 6.82
CA THR A 202 16.95 15.01 6.69
C THR A 202 16.15 14.65 5.45
N SER A 203 16.80 14.55 4.29
CA SER A 203 16.12 14.12 3.05
C SER A 203 15.53 12.70 3.18
N GLY A 204 16.25 11.79 3.84
CA GLY A 204 15.82 10.42 4.13
C GLY A 204 14.54 10.34 4.96
N VAL A 205 14.47 11.10 6.05
CA VAL A 205 13.31 11.15 6.96
C VAL A 205 12.14 11.87 6.29
N LEU A 206 12.38 13.00 5.60
CA LEU A 206 11.34 13.76 4.93
C LEU A 206 10.67 12.97 3.80
N LYS A 207 11.47 12.35 2.92
CA LYS A 207 10.97 11.58 1.77
C LYS A 207 10.66 10.11 2.10
N ARG A 208 10.90 9.66 3.34
CA ARG A 208 10.85 8.23 3.73
C ARG A 208 11.61 7.33 2.72
N ILE A 209 12.85 7.72 2.38
CA ILE A 209 13.60 7.10 1.27
C ILE A 209 13.86 5.62 1.56
N ILE A 210 13.33 4.75 0.70
CA ILE A 210 13.68 3.32 0.67
C ILE A 210 14.96 3.16 -0.16
N PRO A 211 16.05 2.60 0.41
CA PRO A 211 17.26 2.31 -0.35
C PRO A 211 16.95 1.43 -1.56
N ALA A 212 17.52 1.74 -2.72
CA ALA A 212 17.26 0.98 -3.94
C ALA A 212 18.55 0.83 -4.78
N VAL A 213 18.81 -0.39 -5.23
CA VAL A 213 19.97 -0.73 -6.06
C VAL A 213 19.55 -1.52 -7.30
N ALA A 214 20.25 -1.31 -8.41
CA ALA A 214 19.93 -1.92 -9.68
C ALA A 214 20.01 -3.47 -9.65
N SER A 215 20.93 -4.03 -8.87
CA SER A 215 21.12 -5.48 -8.75
C SER A 215 19.88 -6.20 -8.20
N THR A 216 19.33 -5.72 -7.08
CA THR A 216 18.12 -6.29 -6.47
C THR A 216 16.91 -6.17 -7.41
N ASN A 217 16.76 -5.00 -8.07
CA ASN A 217 15.71 -4.80 -9.07
C ASN A 217 15.83 -5.77 -10.24
N ALA A 218 17.05 -6.02 -10.72
CA ALA A 218 17.29 -6.97 -11.80
C ALA A 218 16.93 -8.40 -11.41
N VAL A 219 17.28 -8.85 -10.19
CA VAL A 219 16.96 -10.20 -9.70
C VAL A 219 15.44 -10.41 -9.60
N ILE A 220 14.74 -9.45 -8.99
CA ILE A 220 13.28 -9.56 -8.81
C ILE A 220 12.54 -9.40 -10.14
N ALA A 221 12.91 -8.43 -10.98
CA ALA A 221 12.31 -8.27 -12.30
C ALA A 221 12.54 -9.50 -13.20
N ALA A 222 13.73 -10.11 -13.15
CA ALA A 222 14.01 -11.36 -13.86
C ALA A 222 13.14 -12.52 -13.36
N SER A 223 12.96 -12.63 -12.04
CA SER A 223 12.08 -13.63 -11.43
C SER A 223 10.64 -13.43 -11.90
N CYS A 224 10.11 -12.21 -11.84
CA CYS A 224 8.76 -11.90 -12.32
C CYS A 224 8.57 -12.17 -13.81
N ALA A 225 9.53 -11.77 -14.65
CA ALA A 225 9.48 -11.99 -16.10
C ALA A 225 9.54 -13.50 -16.45
N LEU A 226 10.32 -14.28 -15.70
CA LEU A 226 10.37 -15.73 -15.85
C LEU A 226 9.03 -16.39 -15.52
N GLU A 227 8.36 -15.94 -14.45
CA GLU A 227 7.01 -16.44 -14.12
C GLU A 227 5.99 -16.06 -15.19
N ALA A 228 6.06 -14.85 -15.75
CA ALA A 228 5.21 -14.45 -16.87
C ALA A 228 5.40 -15.35 -18.08
N LEU A 229 6.65 -15.70 -18.42
CA LEU A 229 6.96 -16.63 -19.50
C LEU A 229 6.38 -18.03 -19.23
N LYS A 230 6.53 -18.55 -18.01
CA LYS A 230 5.96 -19.84 -17.61
C LYS A 230 4.44 -19.85 -17.74
N LEU A 231 3.76 -18.82 -17.26
CA LEU A 231 2.30 -18.69 -17.37
C LEU A 231 1.83 -18.59 -18.82
N ALA A 232 2.54 -17.82 -19.65
CA ALA A 232 2.15 -17.61 -21.05
C ALA A 232 2.36 -18.85 -21.93
N THR A 233 3.38 -19.67 -21.64
CA THR A 233 3.82 -20.75 -22.53
C THR A 233 3.59 -22.15 -21.98
N ASN A 234 3.28 -22.26 -20.69
CA ASN A 234 3.21 -23.52 -19.96
C ASN A 234 4.49 -24.38 -20.07
N ILE A 235 5.66 -23.74 -20.27
CA ILE A 235 6.94 -24.44 -20.44
C ILE A 235 7.43 -25.11 -19.14
N ALA A 236 7.04 -24.56 -17.98
CA ALA A 236 7.39 -25.08 -16.68
C ALA A 236 6.37 -24.66 -15.62
N LYS A 237 6.36 -25.35 -14.49
CA LYS A 237 5.52 -25.00 -13.34
C LYS A 237 5.93 -23.64 -12.76
N PRO A 238 4.98 -22.72 -12.53
CA PRO A 238 5.23 -21.47 -11.81
C PRO A 238 5.71 -21.71 -10.37
N ILE A 239 6.34 -20.70 -9.75
CA ILE A 239 6.69 -20.74 -8.33
C ILE A 239 5.44 -20.91 -7.46
N ASP A 240 5.63 -21.58 -6.32
CA ASP A 240 4.58 -21.80 -5.35
C ASP A 240 4.38 -20.55 -4.48
N ASN A 241 3.60 -19.61 -5.01
CA ASN A 241 3.22 -18.32 -4.43
C ASN A 241 4.36 -17.33 -4.20
N TYR A 242 5.30 -17.55 -3.27
CA TYR A 242 6.14 -16.47 -2.72
C TYR A 242 7.64 -16.81 -2.73
N LEU A 243 8.43 -16.01 -3.44
CA LEU A 243 9.88 -16.04 -3.44
C LEU A 243 10.44 -14.88 -2.62
N ASN A 244 11.35 -15.20 -1.71
CA ASN A 244 12.16 -14.25 -0.95
C ASN A 244 13.59 -14.24 -1.49
N PHE A 245 14.20 -13.06 -1.56
CA PHE A 245 15.59 -12.84 -1.94
C PHE A 245 16.28 -11.91 -0.93
N THR A 246 17.51 -12.25 -0.56
CA THR A 246 18.40 -11.38 0.23
C THR A 246 19.84 -11.53 -0.25
N GLN A 247 20.57 -10.42 -0.25
CA GLN A 247 21.99 -10.37 -0.60
C GLN A 247 22.86 -9.76 0.52
N ILE A 248 22.36 -9.70 1.76
CA ILE A 248 23.09 -9.08 2.89
C ILE A 248 24.30 -9.93 3.31
N HIS A 249 24.14 -11.26 3.35
CA HIS A 249 25.17 -12.22 3.77
C HIS A 249 25.28 -13.35 2.74
N GLY A 250 25.84 -13.02 1.57
CA GLY A 250 25.76 -13.88 0.40
C GLY A 250 24.38 -13.81 -0.27
N ALA A 251 24.25 -14.39 -1.45
CA ALA A 251 22.99 -14.44 -2.17
C ALA A 251 22.17 -15.66 -1.72
N TYR A 252 20.99 -15.39 -1.17
CA TYR A 252 20.06 -16.42 -0.70
C TYR A 252 18.68 -16.21 -1.30
N THR A 253 18.05 -17.31 -1.71
CA THR A 253 16.65 -17.33 -2.16
C THR A 253 15.90 -18.44 -1.44
N SER A 254 14.64 -18.18 -1.13
CA SER A 254 13.73 -19.17 -0.54
C SER A 254 12.36 -19.03 -1.16
N VAL A 255 11.70 -20.16 -1.43
CA VAL A 255 10.33 -20.20 -1.93
C VAL A 255 9.45 -20.81 -0.86
N VAL A 256 8.35 -20.12 -0.53
CA VAL A 256 7.40 -20.52 0.49
C VAL A 256 6.00 -20.45 -0.11
N SER A 257 5.25 -21.55 0.02
CA SER A 257 3.84 -21.58 -0.34
C SER A 257 3.03 -20.86 0.74
N MET A 258 2.34 -19.79 0.34
CA MET A 258 1.45 -19.05 1.23
C MET A 258 0.04 -19.62 1.11
N SER A 259 -0.56 -19.98 2.25
CA SER A 259 -1.95 -20.40 2.31
C SER A 259 -2.89 -19.22 2.08
N LYS A 260 -3.93 -19.42 1.27
CA LYS A 260 -5.04 -18.47 1.17
C LYS A 260 -5.73 -18.38 2.54
N ASP A 261 -6.00 -17.16 2.99
CA ASP A 261 -6.81 -16.92 4.18
C ASP A 261 -8.31 -17.02 3.81
N GLU A 262 -9.01 -17.96 4.44
CA GLU A 262 -10.46 -18.17 4.26
C GLU A 262 -11.30 -17.01 4.81
N ASN A 263 -10.72 -16.13 5.61
CA ASN A 263 -11.35 -14.91 6.11
C ASN A 263 -10.83 -13.63 5.43
N CYS A 264 -10.21 -13.75 4.26
CA CYS A 264 -9.67 -12.60 3.55
C CYS A 264 -10.77 -11.73 2.91
N HIS A 265 -10.88 -10.48 3.35
CA HIS A 265 -11.86 -9.52 2.83
C HIS A 265 -11.71 -9.22 1.32
N ALA A 266 -10.51 -9.32 0.76
CA ALA A 266 -10.26 -9.02 -0.64
C ALA A 266 -10.69 -10.18 -1.55
N CYS A 267 -10.14 -11.38 -1.33
CA CYS A 267 -10.33 -12.50 -2.25
C CYS A 267 -11.55 -13.39 -1.95
N ASN A 268 -12.27 -13.20 -0.84
CA ASN A 268 -13.52 -13.91 -0.54
C ASN A 268 -14.77 -13.01 -0.70
N GLY A 269 -14.72 -12.07 -1.65
CA GLY A 269 -15.91 -11.29 -2.03
C GLY A 269 -16.39 -10.29 -0.97
N GLY A 270 -15.58 -10.00 0.04
CA GLY A 270 -15.84 -8.94 1.01
C GLY A 270 -16.92 -9.26 2.04
N ARG A 271 -17.54 -10.45 2.03
CA ARG A 271 -18.48 -10.89 3.08
C ARG A 271 -17.74 -11.74 4.10
N LEU A 272 -17.57 -11.22 5.31
CA LEU A 272 -16.84 -11.90 6.37
C LEU A 272 -17.75 -12.17 7.57
N PRO A 273 -17.76 -13.38 8.15
CA PRO A 273 -18.41 -13.59 9.42
C PRO A 273 -17.67 -12.81 10.51
N ILE A 274 -18.42 -12.24 11.45
CA ILE A 274 -17.85 -11.67 12.67
C ILE A 274 -18.60 -12.19 13.89
N GLU A 275 -17.87 -12.93 14.71
CA GLU A 275 -18.37 -13.42 15.99
C GLU A 275 -18.30 -12.31 17.03
N VAL A 276 -19.44 -11.96 17.61
CA VAL A 276 -19.57 -10.90 18.61
C VAL A 276 -20.31 -11.42 19.83
N THR A 277 -19.80 -11.10 21.01
CA THR A 277 -20.49 -11.44 22.26
C THR A 277 -21.54 -10.38 22.61
N ALA A 278 -22.49 -10.73 23.47
CA ALA A 278 -23.53 -9.81 23.95
C ALA A 278 -23.00 -8.54 24.67
N THR A 279 -21.72 -8.51 25.05
CA THR A 279 -21.05 -7.36 25.70
C THR A 279 -20.11 -6.59 24.77
N TYR A 280 -20.08 -6.94 23.49
CA TYR A 280 -19.27 -6.28 22.48
C TYR A 280 -19.90 -4.93 22.10
N THR A 281 -19.17 -3.84 22.24
CA THR A 281 -19.64 -2.48 21.92
C THR A 281 -19.24 -2.08 20.50
N LEU A 282 -19.93 -1.07 19.95
CA LEU A 282 -19.57 -0.52 18.64
C LEU A 282 -18.14 0.04 18.61
N GLU A 283 -17.70 0.69 19.69
CA GLU A 283 -16.30 1.16 19.84
C GLU A 283 -15.28 0.02 19.76
N LYS A 284 -15.54 -1.11 20.44
CA LYS A 284 -14.67 -2.29 20.38
C LYS A 284 -14.61 -2.87 18.97
N LEU A 285 -15.74 -2.89 18.26
CA LEU A 285 -15.78 -3.32 16.87
C LEU A 285 -14.94 -2.41 15.99
N ILE A 286 -15.11 -1.09 16.08
CA ILE A 286 -14.32 -0.14 15.29
C ILE A 286 -12.84 -0.31 15.58
N ASN A 287 -12.42 -0.37 16.85
CA ASN A 287 -11.02 -0.55 17.22
C ASN A 287 -10.44 -1.86 16.68
N HIS A 288 -11.17 -2.97 16.81
CA HIS A 288 -10.75 -4.25 16.25
C HIS A 288 -10.59 -4.19 14.72
N LEU A 289 -11.53 -3.58 14.00
CA LEU A 289 -11.46 -3.45 12.54
C LEU A 289 -10.33 -2.51 12.11
N THR A 290 -10.14 -1.40 12.83
CA THR A 290 -9.05 -0.45 12.63
C THR A 290 -7.70 -1.13 12.80
N ASP A 291 -7.52 -1.93 13.86
CA ASP A 291 -6.28 -2.67 14.10
C ASP A 291 -6.05 -3.75 13.04
N LYS A 292 -7.09 -4.52 12.71
CA LYS A 292 -7.02 -5.66 11.79
C LYS A 292 -6.78 -5.25 10.33
N TYR A 293 -7.44 -4.18 9.87
CA TYR A 293 -7.40 -3.77 8.46
C TYR A 293 -6.62 -2.47 8.22
N HIS A 294 -6.02 -1.91 9.28
CA HIS A 294 -5.32 -0.63 9.28
C HIS A 294 -6.17 0.51 8.71
N LEU A 295 -7.44 0.55 9.13
CA LEU A 295 -8.39 1.60 8.75
C LEU A 295 -7.95 2.94 9.35
N LYS A 296 -8.33 4.05 8.72
CA LYS A 296 -8.01 5.38 9.22
C LYS A 296 -9.24 6.12 9.74
N ASN A 297 -10.28 6.18 8.92
CA ASN A 297 -11.54 6.88 9.17
C ASN A 297 -12.72 5.97 8.76
N PRO A 298 -12.94 4.85 9.48
CA PRO A 298 -13.94 3.88 9.08
C PRO A 298 -15.36 4.41 9.29
N THR A 299 -16.21 4.22 8.29
CA THR A 299 -17.66 4.43 8.35
C THR A 299 -18.36 3.09 8.36
N LEU A 300 -19.24 2.87 9.33
CA LEU A 300 -20.00 1.64 9.52
C LEU A 300 -21.51 1.93 9.38
N GLU A 301 -22.17 1.18 8.50
CA GLU A 301 -23.61 1.27 8.29
C GLU A 301 -24.24 -0.09 8.05
N THR A 302 -25.49 -0.26 8.46
CA THR A 302 -26.35 -1.37 8.04
C THR A 302 -27.26 -0.91 6.90
N ALA A 303 -28.04 -1.84 6.34
CA ALA A 303 -29.04 -1.50 5.32
C ALA A 303 -30.07 -0.45 5.79
N SER A 304 -30.30 -0.31 7.10
CA SER A 304 -31.35 0.54 7.66
C SER A 304 -30.82 1.73 8.46
N ARG A 305 -29.56 1.72 8.91
CA ARG A 305 -29.02 2.73 9.83
C ARG A 305 -27.53 2.93 9.69
N LYS A 306 -27.08 4.18 9.80
CA LYS A 306 -25.65 4.50 10.01
C LYS A 306 -25.27 4.26 11.47
N LEU A 307 -24.35 3.35 11.70
CA LEU A 307 -23.87 3.00 13.04
C LEU A 307 -22.83 4.04 13.50
N TYR A 308 -21.85 4.30 12.64
CA TYR A 308 -20.75 5.24 12.87
C TYR A 308 -20.34 5.90 11.55
N CYS A 309 -20.26 7.23 11.48
CA CYS A 309 -19.96 7.92 10.23
C CYS A 309 -19.07 9.14 10.46
N ILE A 310 -17.93 9.19 9.78
CA ILE A 310 -17.04 10.34 9.76
C ILE A 310 -17.20 11.02 8.40
N SER A 311 -17.60 12.29 8.40
CA SER A 311 -17.80 13.06 7.16
C SER A 311 -17.34 14.50 7.35
N MET A 312 -16.31 14.90 6.61
CA MET A 312 -15.83 16.28 6.62
C MET A 312 -16.86 17.29 6.09
N LEU A 313 -17.81 16.84 5.27
CA LEU A 313 -18.88 17.69 4.73
C LEU A 313 -20.06 17.84 5.70
N PHE A 314 -20.26 16.87 6.59
CA PHE A 314 -21.37 16.84 7.53
C PHE A 314 -20.90 16.43 8.93
N PRO A 315 -20.21 17.32 9.67
CA PRO A 315 -19.67 17.00 11.01
C PRO A 315 -20.74 16.55 12.02
N GLN A 316 -21.98 16.99 11.84
CA GLN A 316 -23.13 16.60 12.68
C GLN A 316 -23.36 15.08 12.70
N LEU A 317 -23.09 14.39 11.59
CA LEU A 317 -23.24 12.92 11.53
C LEU A 317 -22.24 12.20 12.45
N GLU A 318 -21.05 12.77 12.62
CA GLU A 318 -20.05 12.22 13.54
C GLU A 318 -20.47 12.44 14.99
N GLU A 319 -20.94 13.65 15.33
CA GLU A 319 -21.46 13.96 16.66
C GLU A 319 -22.65 13.07 17.05
N GLU A 320 -23.61 12.89 16.15
CA GLU A 320 -24.76 12.01 16.36
C GLU A 320 -24.33 10.55 16.51
N SER A 321 -23.42 10.08 15.67
CA SER A 321 -22.99 8.69 15.67
C SER A 321 -22.02 8.34 16.81
N ASN A 322 -21.32 9.33 17.38
CA ASN A 322 -20.51 9.17 18.59
C ASN A 322 -21.34 8.69 19.79
N THR A 323 -22.64 9.03 19.84
CA THR A 323 -23.54 8.53 20.89
C THR A 323 -23.73 7.02 20.84
N ASN A 324 -23.52 6.39 19.67
CA ASN A 324 -23.68 4.96 19.48
C ASN A 324 -22.45 4.15 19.95
N LEU A 325 -21.29 4.77 20.16
CA LEU A 325 -20.02 4.08 20.41
C LEU A 325 -20.07 3.16 21.64
N GLN A 326 -20.76 3.61 22.70
CA GLN A 326 -20.90 2.90 23.96
C GLN A 326 -22.06 1.89 23.97
N LEU A 327 -22.88 1.85 22.91
CA LEU A 327 -23.98 0.89 22.81
C LEU A 327 -23.42 -0.50 22.52
N PHE A 328 -24.08 -1.52 23.09
CA PHE A 328 -23.76 -2.90 22.76
C PHE A 328 -24.30 -3.23 21.37
N LEU A 329 -23.55 -4.03 20.60
CA LEU A 329 -23.95 -4.44 19.25
C LEU A 329 -25.32 -5.12 19.25
N LYS A 330 -25.64 -5.93 20.24
CA LYS A 330 -26.96 -6.58 20.38
C LYS A 330 -28.15 -5.63 20.42
N ASP A 331 -27.93 -4.36 20.80
CA ASP A 331 -28.97 -3.36 20.94
C ASP A 331 -29.16 -2.56 19.63
N ILE A 332 -28.21 -2.67 18.69
CA ILE A 332 -28.18 -1.86 17.45
C ILE A 332 -28.12 -2.69 16.16
N VAL A 333 -27.74 -3.97 16.24
CA VAL A 333 -27.73 -4.94 15.14
C VAL A 333 -28.27 -6.29 15.61
N THR A 334 -28.84 -7.05 14.70
CA THR A 334 -29.41 -8.38 14.94
C THR A 334 -28.50 -9.48 14.39
N ASP A 335 -28.73 -10.72 14.85
CA ASP A 335 -27.98 -11.87 14.35
C ASP A 335 -28.22 -12.06 12.85
N GLY A 336 -27.14 -12.21 12.08
CA GLY A 336 -27.17 -12.30 10.64
C GLY A 336 -27.22 -10.97 9.89
N ASP A 337 -27.30 -9.81 10.57
CA ASP A 337 -27.22 -8.51 9.91
C ASP A 337 -25.88 -8.29 9.22
N GLU A 338 -25.92 -7.53 8.12
CA GLU A 338 -24.75 -7.12 7.37
C GLU A 338 -24.36 -5.68 7.71
N ILE A 339 -23.13 -5.49 8.20
CA ILE A 339 -22.51 -4.20 8.46
C ILE A 339 -21.54 -3.89 7.33
N LEU A 340 -21.80 -2.84 6.57
CA LEU A 340 -20.91 -2.30 5.57
C LEU A 340 -19.88 -1.38 6.23
N VAL A 341 -18.60 -1.64 6.00
CA VAL A 341 -17.45 -0.91 6.53
C VAL A 341 -16.71 -0.27 5.38
N SER A 342 -16.71 1.05 5.29
CA SER A 342 -16.01 1.82 4.26
C SER A 342 -14.87 2.64 4.88
N ASP A 343 -13.74 2.74 4.21
CA ASP A 343 -12.58 3.52 4.67
C ASP A 343 -11.71 3.93 3.47
N GLU A 344 -10.97 5.03 3.61
CA GLU A 344 -10.06 5.51 2.55
C GLU A 344 -8.93 4.55 2.19
N VAL A 345 -8.52 3.69 3.13
CA VAL A 345 -7.47 2.68 2.93
C VAL A 345 -8.01 1.46 2.20
N LEU A 346 -9.33 1.24 2.25
CA LEU A 346 -9.98 0.14 1.60
C LEU A 346 -10.32 0.50 0.16
N ALA A 347 -9.85 -0.31 -0.79
CA ALA A 347 -10.27 -0.17 -2.19
C ALA A 347 -11.76 -0.47 -2.39
N ARG A 348 -12.37 -1.26 -1.48
CA ARG A 348 -13.79 -1.59 -1.44
C ARG A 348 -14.26 -1.71 0.01
N ALA A 349 -15.51 -1.31 0.26
CA ALA A 349 -16.15 -1.57 1.53
C ALA A 349 -16.19 -3.09 1.87
N ILE A 350 -15.99 -3.41 3.14
CA ILE A 350 -16.09 -4.75 3.68
C ILE A 350 -17.51 -4.95 4.21
N THR A 351 -18.14 -6.07 3.93
CA THR A 351 -19.42 -6.48 4.51
C THR A 351 -19.17 -7.49 5.61
N LEU A 352 -19.52 -7.15 6.84
CA LEU A 352 -19.41 -8.04 7.99
C LEU A 352 -20.78 -8.64 8.29
N ARG A 353 -20.87 -9.96 8.30
CA ARG A 353 -22.08 -10.69 8.71
C ARG A 353 -21.98 -11.02 10.19
N VAL A 354 -22.84 -10.39 10.98
CA VAL A 354 -22.84 -10.51 12.44
C VAL A 354 -23.30 -11.91 12.85
N GLN A 355 -22.55 -12.52 13.76
CA GLN A 355 -22.89 -13.80 14.41
C GLN A 355 -22.77 -13.61 15.93
N PHE A 356 -23.89 -13.64 16.64
CA PHE A 356 -23.87 -13.55 18.10
C PHE A 356 -23.52 -14.91 18.72
N ILE A 357 -22.49 -14.92 19.58
CA ILE A 357 -22.02 -16.10 20.34
C ILE A 357 -22.24 -15.98 21.83
#